data_AF-A0AAU3GS87-F1
#
_entry.id   AF-A0AAU3GS87-F1
#
_cell.length_a   1.000
_cell.length_b   1.000
_cell.length_c   1.000
_cell.angle_alpha   90.00
_cell.angle_beta   90.00
_cell.angle_gamma   90.00
#
_symmetry.space_group_name_H-M   'P 1'
#
loop_
_entity.id
_entity.type
_entity.pdbx_description
1 polymer ?
#
loop_
_entity_poly.entity_id
_entity_poly.type
_entity_poly.pdbx_seq_one_letter_code
_entity_poly.pdbx_strand_id
1 'polypeptide(L)'
;MTQLHAPKTSRNQETGRLSFMGSVSPPGSRPIARGGLSRRYARRVSSSGSRSSATPCTFPTVPALKKTVMTVISAALLSVCVANPSGVAAAKDKTDDKQPTPTGQMSTVGGKRLGDVGTQVDLGPGAPVLPKDLSGRSWIVADAENGEVLASHNAHWRLPPASTLKMLFADTVLPALQPKTLTHLVTEEELAGVGEGSSLVGVKEDHTYTVHDLWLGVFLRSGNDAVHVLSEMYGGVPATVSAMQRHAEELQALDTTVVSPDGYDAPNQVSSAYDLTLFARSGMQKADFREYAATATAEFPGEKKKGKKRETFEIQNTNRLITGDVGVDPYKGIAGVKNGYTTHAGNTFTGIAERDGKVLLVTVMNPSSEESHAVYKEAAGLLDWGFAADGKVTPVGELVPPKSAVAGKGSDPAAGADKAERKKHAAASAAAATPGSGGIWTALSIAGGALVVLAAGVFLVNRRWPLPDLVRRLPRR
;
A
#
# COMPACT_ATOMS: atom_id res chain seq x y z
N MET A 1 -12.70 -28.02 -31.58
CA MET A 1 -11.41 -27.32 -31.61
C MET A 1 -11.68 -25.88 -32.00
N THR A 2 -11.93 -25.02 -31.02
CA THR A 2 -12.22 -23.60 -31.25
C THR A 2 -11.11 -22.86 -30.52
N GLN A 3 -10.10 -22.43 -31.27
CA GLN A 3 -9.03 -21.60 -30.73
C GLN A 3 -9.63 -20.24 -30.37
N LEU A 4 -9.83 -20.00 -29.07
CA LEU A 4 -9.97 -18.65 -28.54
C LEU A 4 -8.61 -17.97 -28.69
N HIS A 5 -8.52 -17.07 -29.67
CA HIS A 5 -7.41 -16.13 -29.76
C HIS A 5 -7.45 -15.23 -28.52
N ALA A 6 -6.57 -15.50 -27.55
CA ALA A 6 -6.29 -14.56 -26.48
C ALA A 6 -5.77 -13.25 -27.11
N PRO A 7 -6.41 -12.09 -26.89
CA PRO A 7 -5.87 -10.83 -27.37
C PRO A 7 -4.51 -10.59 -26.70
N LYS A 8 -3.53 -10.12 -27.48
CA LYS A 8 -2.18 -9.81 -26.97
C LYS A 8 -2.28 -8.78 -25.84
N THR A 9 -2.17 -9.26 -24.60
CA THR A 9 -2.12 -8.53 -23.32
C THR A 9 -1.01 -7.48 -23.24
N SER A 10 -0.09 -7.46 -24.20
CA SER A 10 1.09 -6.58 -24.22
C SER A 10 0.79 -5.08 -24.33
N ARG A 11 -0.40 -4.66 -24.78
CA ARG A 11 -0.67 -3.23 -25.04
C ARG A 11 -1.09 -2.40 -23.82
N ASN A 12 -1.57 -3.05 -22.75
CA ASN A 12 -1.91 -2.38 -21.48
C ASN A 12 -0.71 -2.33 -20.50
N GLN A 13 0.46 -2.85 -20.88
CA GLN A 13 1.60 -3.06 -19.98
C GLN A 13 2.79 -2.12 -20.21
N GLU A 14 2.59 -0.94 -20.81
CA GLU A 14 3.64 0.10 -20.84
C GLU A 14 3.80 0.71 -19.42
N THR A 15 4.40 -0.05 -18.51
CA THR A 15 4.60 0.26 -17.08
C THR A 15 5.61 1.36 -16.80
N GLY A 16 6.39 1.75 -17.82
CA GLY A 16 7.48 2.72 -17.68
C GLY A 16 7.03 4.14 -17.35
N ARG A 17 5.75 4.46 -17.62
CA ARG A 17 5.22 5.83 -17.48
C ARG A 17 4.48 6.08 -16.17
N LEU A 18 4.17 5.04 -15.39
CA LEU A 18 3.39 5.16 -14.17
C LEU A 18 4.12 5.77 -12.96
N SER A 19 5.32 6.32 -13.18
CA SER A 19 6.05 7.09 -12.18
C SER A 19 5.67 8.57 -12.32
N PHE A 20 4.52 8.92 -11.75
CA PHE A 20 3.89 10.23 -11.96
C PHE A 20 4.32 11.33 -10.97
N MET A 21 5.14 10.99 -9.96
CA MET A 21 5.72 11.96 -9.05
C MET A 21 7.25 11.91 -9.11
N GLY A 22 7.88 13.08 -9.08
CA GLY A 22 9.33 13.18 -8.85
C GLY A 22 9.69 12.59 -7.47
N SER A 23 10.85 11.94 -7.38
CA SER A 23 11.35 11.34 -6.13
C SER A 23 11.31 12.34 -4.97
N VAL A 24 10.52 12.05 -3.93
CA VAL A 24 10.47 12.82 -2.68
C VAL A 24 11.44 12.31 -1.61
N SER A 25 12.25 11.29 -1.91
CA SER A 25 13.31 10.85 -1.00
C SER A 25 14.56 11.75 -1.11
N PRO A 26 15.10 12.27 0.00
CA PRO A 26 16.47 12.78 0.02
C PRO A 26 17.43 11.66 -0.38
N PRO A 27 18.54 11.94 -1.10
CA PRO A 27 19.50 10.91 -1.46
C PRO A 27 20.08 10.29 -0.19
N GLY A 28 19.71 9.03 0.07
CA GLY A 28 20.28 8.24 1.16
C GLY A 28 21.79 8.18 0.99
N SER A 29 22.52 8.70 1.97
CA SER A 29 23.97 8.61 2.09
C SER A 29 24.38 7.13 2.16
N ARG A 30 24.84 6.59 1.04
CA ARG A 30 25.51 5.28 1.01
C ARG A 30 26.81 5.37 1.81
N PRO A 31 27.09 4.46 2.77
CA PRO A 31 28.44 4.32 3.27
C PRO A 31 29.32 3.73 2.16
N ILE A 32 30.41 4.43 1.86
CA ILE A 32 31.47 3.98 0.99
C ILE A 32 32.15 2.77 1.66
N ALA A 33 31.85 1.56 1.18
CA ALA A 33 32.60 0.37 1.55
C ALA A 33 33.97 0.41 0.84
N ARG A 34 35.02 0.77 1.59
CA ARG A 34 36.41 0.58 1.18
C ARG A 34 36.72 -0.93 1.15
N GLY A 35 37.26 -1.39 0.02
CA GLY A 35 37.69 -2.77 -0.17
C GLY A 35 39.09 -3.10 0.37
N GLY A 36 39.38 -4.41 0.35
CA GLY A 36 40.70 -5.04 0.58
C GLY A 36 40.79 -5.76 1.93
N LEU A 37 41.28 -6.99 2.08
CA LEU A 37 42.12 -7.84 1.24
C LEU A 37 41.97 -9.32 1.67
N SER A 38 42.19 -10.19 0.69
CA SER A 38 42.35 -11.64 0.77
C SER A 38 43.36 -12.16 1.82
N ARG A 39 43.09 -13.32 2.42
CA ARG A 39 44.13 -14.31 2.70
C ARG A 39 43.59 -15.74 2.77
N ARG A 40 44.09 -16.57 1.85
CA ARG A 40 44.03 -18.03 1.85
C ARG A 40 44.90 -18.57 2.98
N TYR A 41 44.48 -19.66 3.63
CA TYR A 41 45.40 -20.71 4.09
C TYR A 41 44.70 -22.07 4.03
N ALA A 42 45.46 -23.05 3.56
CA ALA A 42 45.04 -24.41 3.29
C ALA A 42 45.57 -25.39 4.36
N ARG A 43 44.77 -26.43 4.61
CA ARG A 43 45.15 -27.86 4.79
C ARG A 43 45.98 -28.33 6.01
N ARG A 44 45.39 -29.26 6.78
CA ARG A 44 45.87 -30.59 7.21
C ARG A 44 44.75 -31.24 8.05
N VAL A 45 44.08 -32.32 7.64
CA VAL A 45 44.46 -33.75 7.60
C VAL A 45 45.09 -34.27 8.90
N SER A 46 44.30 -35.02 9.67
CA SER A 46 44.71 -36.31 10.23
C SER A 46 43.49 -37.19 10.54
N SER A 47 43.74 -38.49 10.53
CA SER A 47 42.81 -39.60 10.48
C SER A 47 42.99 -40.52 11.69
N SER A 48 41.90 -41.06 12.23
CA SER A 48 41.82 -42.35 12.94
C SER A 48 40.33 -42.67 13.14
N GLY A 49 39.73 -43.81 12.82
CA GLY A 49 40.24 -45.16 12.56
C GLY A 49 39.83 -46.11 13.68
N SER A 50 38.70 -46.84 13.52
CA SER A 50 38.29 -48.14 14.13
C SER A 50 36.75 -48.20 14.24
N ARG A 51 35.98 -49.01 13.47
CA ARG A 51 35.66 -50.48 13.59
C ARG A 51 35.18 -50.87 15.00
N SER A 52 34.13 -51.65 15.30
CA SER A 52 33.11 -52.49 14.61
C SER A 52 31.92 -52.62 15.60
N SER A 53 30.68 -52.95 15.24
CA SER A 53 30.15 -54.32 15.05
C SER A 53 28.61 -54.27 15.12
N ALA A 54 27.94 -55.36 14.72
CA ALA A 54 26.59 -55.42 14.17
C ALA A 54 25.49 -55.98 15.12
N THR A 55 24.25 -55.47 14.95
CA THR A 55 22.89 -56.12 15.03
C THR A 55 22.40 -56.86 16.30
N PRO A 56 21.10 -57.24 16.45
CA PRO A 56 19.80 -56.68 15.95
C PRO A 56 18.66 -56.66 17.03
N CYS A 57 17.41 -56.42 16.60
CA CYS A 57 16.10 -56.71 17.25
C CYS A 57 15.59 -55.65 18.25
N THR A 58 14.30 -55.30 18.39
CA THR A 58 13.00 -55.86 17.96
C THR A 58 11.91 -54.81 18.22
N PHE A 59 10.79 -54.87 17.47
CA PHE A 59 9.55 -54.12 17.73
C PHE A 59 8.90 -54.50 19.07
N PRO A 60 8.00 -53.65 19.59
CA PRO A 60 6.74 -54.18 20.09
C PRO A 60 5.51 -53.45 19.53
N THR A 61 4.44 -54.24 19.43
CA THR A 61 3.09 -53.94 18.96
C THR A 61 2.10 -53.83 20.13
N VAL A 62 1.01 -53.07 19.89
CA VAL A 62 -0.36 -53.06 20.49
C VAL A 62 -0.55 -52.71 21.99
N PRO A 63 -1.77 -52.37 22.49
CA PRO A 63 -3.09 -52.31 21.82
C PRO A 63 -3.96 -51.05 22.05
N ALA A 64 -5.06 -51.02 21.27
CA ALA A 64 -6.25 -50.22 21.47
C ALA A 64 -7.06 -50.62 22.73
N LEU A 65 -7.77 -49.67 23.34
CA LEU A 65 -8.89 -49.95 24.24
C LEU A 65 -10.08 -49.02 23.97
N LYS A 66 -11.26 -49.65 23.88
CA LYS A 66 -12.58 -49.07 23.64
C LYS A 66 -13.26 -48.68 24.96
N LYS A 67 -14.09 -47.63 24.87
CA LYS A 67 -15.40 -47.36 25.54
C LYS A 67 -15.47 -47.39 27.08
N THR A 68 -15.96 -46.27 27.65
CA THR A 68 -17.11 -46.30 28.59
C THR A 68 -17.93 -45.00 28.48
N VAL A 69 -19.25 -45.17 28.42
CA VAL A 69 -20.34 -44.18 28.47
C VAL A 69 -20.76 -43.95 29.92
N MET A 70 -21.05 -42.71 30.34
CA MET A 70 -21.98 -42.43 31.46
C MET A 70 -22.64 -41.05 31.34
N THR A 71 -23.90 -41.08 30.93
CA THR A 71 -25.06 -40.26 31.35
C THR A 71 -25.17 -40.19 32.90
N VAL A 72 -25.75 -39.21 33.63
CA VAL A 72 -26.91 -38.33 33.43
C VAL A 72 -27.12 -37.39 34.67
N ILE A 73 -27.60 -36.15 34.44
CA ILE A 73 -28.54 -35.28 35.22
C ILE A 73 -28.21 -34.79 36.66
N SER A 74 -28.21 -33.46 36.86
CA SER A 74 -29.24 -32.76 37.68
C SER A 74 -29.09 -31.25 37.75
N ALA A 75 -30.24 -30.58 37.66
CA ALA A 75 -30.45 -29.14 37.75
C ALA A 75 -30.82 -28.71 39.19
N ALA A 76 -30.55 -27.45 39.53
CA ALA A 76 -31.50 -26.47 40.11
C ALA A 76 -30.86 -25.44 41.08
N LEU A 77 -31.05 -24.16 40.71
CA LEU A 77 -31.41 -22.99 41.54
C LEU A 77 -30.45 -22.43 42.62
N LEU A 78 -30.04 -21.16 42.43
CA LEU A 78 -30.38 -20.06 43.35
C LEU A 78 -30.04 -18.67 42.76
N SER A 79 -31.06 -17.81 42.72
CA SER A 79 -31.02 -16.36 42.52
C SER A 79 -30.45 -15.62 43.74
N VAL A 80 -29.84 -14.44 43.53
CA VAL A 80 -30.27 -13.12 44.09
C VAL A 80 -29.20 -12.02 43.85
N CYS A 81 -29.61 -10.97 43.11
CA CYS A 81 -29.30 -9.52 43.12
C CYS A 81 -27.82 -9.02 43.12
N VAL A 82 -27.41 -7.96 42.38
CA VAL A 82 -27.88 -6.55 42.43
C VAL A 82 -27.54 -5.78 41.13
N ALA A 83 -28.41 -4.83 40.80
CA ALA A 83 -28.47 -3.79 39.77
C ALA A 83 -27.19 -3.12 39.21
N ASN A 84 -27.15 -2.87 37.89
CA ASN A 84 -27.33 -1.52 37.29
C ASN A 84 -27.40 -1.55 35.74
N PRO A 85 -27.96 -0.49 35.08
CA PRO A 85 -28.62 -0.60 33.78
C PRO A 85 -27.74 -0.11 32.61
N SER A 86 -27.88 -0.76 31.46
CA SER A 86 -27.91 -0.16 30.11
C SER A 86 -28.16 -1.29 29.12
N GLY A 87 -29.44 -1.51 28.81
CA GLY A 87 -29.87 -2.58 27.93
C GLY A 87 -29.55 -2.25 26.47
N VAL A 88 -28.87 -3.19 25.79
CA VAL A 88 -29.17 -3.46 24.39
C VAL A 88 -29.97 -4.75 24.41
N ALA A 89 -31.29 -4.58 24.50
CA ALA A 89 -32.23 -5.70 24.43
C ALA A 89 -32.13 -6.32 23.03
N ALA A 90 -31.80 -7.59 22.99
CA ALA A 90 -32.07 -8.45 21.85
C ALA A 90 -33.59 -8.52 21.66
N ALA A 91 -34.11 -7.75 20.70
CA ALA A 91 -35.44 -7.93 20.17
C ALA A 91 -35.32 -8.74 18.87
N LYS A 92 -35.89 -9.94 18.89
CA LYS A 92 -36.23 -10.65 17.65
C LYS A 92 -37.47 -10.02 17.04
N ASP A 93 -37.40 -9.90 15.71
CA ASP A 93 -38.49 -9.95 14.74
C ASP A 93 -39.13 -8.62 14.27
N LYS A 94 -38.60 -8.10 13.16
CA LYS A 94 -39.27 -8.03 11.84
C LYS A 94 -38.26 -7.52 10.80
N THR A 95 -38.08 -8.27 9.72
CA THR A 95 -37.29 -7.93 8.54
C THR A 95 -37.84 -6.67 7.85
N ASP A 96 -37.17 -5.54 8.07
CA ASP A 96 -37.09 -4.45 7.10
C ASP A 96 -35.70 -4.53 6.44
N ASP A 97 -35.68 -4.81 5.14
CA ASP A 97 -34.52 -4.91 4.25
C ASP A 97 -33.76 -3.58 4.06
N LYS A 98 -33.36 -2.92 5.15
CA LYS A 98 -32.49 -1.74 5.07
C LYS A 98 -31.08 -2.14 5.45
N GLN A 99 -30.27 -2.40 4.42
CA GLN A 99 -28.83 -2.45 4.55
C GLN A 99 -28.33 -1.21 5.32
N PRO A 100 -27.31 -1.35 6.19
CA PRO A 100 -26.86 -0.28 7.05
C PRO A 100 -26.42 0.93 6.21
N THR A 101 -26.85 2.13 6.61
CA THR A 101 -26.44 3.40 6.01
C THR A 101 -25.32 4.03 6.84
N PRO A 102 -24.50 4.95 6.28
CA PRO A 102 -23.53 5.67 7.08
C PRO A 102 -24.26 6.45 8.20
N THR A 103 -23.92 6.16 9.45
CA THR A 103 -24.48 6.86 10.62
C THR A 103 -23.41 7.74 11.26
N GLY A 104 -23.69 9.03 11.41
CA GLY A 104 -22.79 10.01 12.03
C GLY A 104 -21.96 10.84 11.04
N GLN A 105 -21.12 11.73 11.58
CA GLN A 105 -20.20 12.54 10.79
C GLN A 105 -18.99 11.68 10.40
N MET A 106 -18.75 11.55 9.09
CA MET A 106 -17.53 10.93 8.56
C MET A 106 -16.35 11.90 8.67
N SER A 107 -15.13 11.39 8.50
CA SER A 107 -13.91 12.20 8.43
C SER A 107 -14.01 13.25 7.32
N THR A 108 -13.30 14.37 7.49
CA THR A 108 -13.20 15.47 6.52
C THR A 108 -11.79 15.64 5.97
N VAL A 109 -10.90 14.67 6.21
CA VAL A 109 -9.55 14.64 5.65
C VAL A 109 -9.65 14.76 4.12
N GLY A 110 -8.87 15.65 3.52
CA GLY A 110 -8.95 15.89 2.07
C GLY A 110 -10.10 16.80 1.62
N GLY A 111 -10.99 17.23 2.52
CA GLY A 111 -11.97 18.28 2.22
C GLY A 111 -13.33 18.02 2.86
N LYS A 112 -14.03 19.11 3.22
CA LYS A 112 -15.33 19.03 3.92
C LYS A 112 -16.36 18.18 3.16
N ARG A 113 -16.44 18.33 1.83
CA ARG A 113 -17.41 17.60 0.99
C ARG A 113 -17.19 16.08 1.06
N LEU A 114 -15.95 15.61 1.22
CA LEU A 114 -15.67 14.17 1.29
C LEU A 114 -16.27 13.50 2.53
N GLY A 115 -16.55 14.26 3.58
CA GLY A 115 -17.23 13.80 4.80
C GLY A 115 -18.76 13.82 4.72
N ASP A 116 -19.34 14.36 3.65
CA ASP A 116 -20.79 14.41 3.48
C ASP A 116 -21.33 13.06 2.96
N VAL A 117 -22.52 12.67 3.43
CA VAL A 117 -23.21 11.45 2.98
C VAL A 117 -23.75 11.65 1.56
N GLY A 118 -23.64 10.59 0.75
CA GLY A 118 -24.11 10.55 -0.63
C GLY A 118 -23.04 10.95 -1.64
N THR A 119 -23.49 11.17 -2.87
CA THR A 119 -22.62 11.47 -4.01
C THR A 119 -22.17 12.92 -4.00
N GLN A 120 -20.86 13.13 -4.09
CA GLN A 120 -20.21 14.41 -4.23
C GLN A 120 -19.62 14.52 -5.63
N VAL A 121 -20.11 15.48 -6.41
CA VAL A 121 -19.60 15.82 -7.74
C VAL A 121 -19.92 17.28 -8.02
N ASP A 122 -19.08 17.95 -8.80
CA ASP A 122 -19.29 19.34 -9.21
C ASP A 122 -19.10 19.46 -10.73
N LEU A 123 -20.21 19.36 -11.45
CA LEU A 123 -20.22 19.30 -12.91
C LEU A 123 -20.13 20.71 -13.51
N GLY A 124 -19.08 20.98 -14.26
CA GLY A 124 -18.97 22.17 -15.09
C GLY A 124 -19.63 22.00 -16.46
N PRO A 125 -19.61 23.06 -17.30
CA PRO A 125 -20.19 23.02 -18.63
C PRO A 125 -19.60 21.88 -19.50
N GLY A 126 -20.48 21.04 -20.06
CA GLY A 126 -20.08 19.94 -20.94
C GLY A 126 -19.49 18.72 -20.23
N ALA A 127 -19.48 18.69 -18.89
CA ALA A 127 -19.13 17.50 -18.13
C ALA A 127 -20.18 16.39 -18.35
N PRO A 128 -19.76 15.12 -18.54
CA PRO A 128 -20.70 14.01 -18.59
C PRO A 128 -21.35 13.80 -17.21
N VAL A 129 -22.61 13.35 -17.22
CA VAL A 129 -23.27 12.90 -15.99
C VAL A 129 -22.62 11.59 -15.50
N LEU A 130 -22.60 11.39 -14.19
CA LEU A 130 -22.15 10.13 -13.60
C LEU A 130 -22.99 8.94 -14.11
N PRO A 131 -22.43 7.72 -14.16
CA PRO A 131 -23.20 6.51 -14.42
C PRO A 131 -24.40 6.38 -13.47
N LYS A 132 -25.57 6.00 -13.99
CA LYS A 132 -26.84 6.03 -13.24
C LYS A 132 -27.00 4.87 -12.26
N ASP A 133 -26.40 3.72 -12.58
CA ASP A 133 -26.63 2.45 -11.88
C ASP A 133 -25.46 2.07 -10.96
N LEU A 134 -24.83 3.07 -10.33
CA LEU A 134 -23.80 2.82 -9.32
C LEU A 134 -24.44 2.31 -8.03
N SER A 135 -24.07 1.10 -7.62
CA SER A 135 -24.57 0.43 -6.42
C SER A 135 -23.51 0.33 -5.32
N GLY A 136 -22.25 0.73 -5.61
CA GLY A 136 -21.16 0.84 -4.66
C GLY A 136 -21.54 1.66 -3.43
N ARG A 137 -21.48 1.04 -2.25
CA ARG A 137 -21.78 1.69 -0.96
C ARG A 137 -20.79 2.82 -0.65
N SER A 138 -19.55 2.68 -1.09
CA SER A 138 -18.54 3.73 -1.03
C SER A 138 -17.66 3.67 -2.28
N TRP A 139 -17.38 4.82 -2.89
CA TRP A 139 -16.47 4.91 -4.02
C TRP A 139 -15.83 6.29 -4.15
N ILE A 140 -14.72 6.36 -4.90
CA ILE A 140 -13.99 7.60 -5.19
C ILE A 140 -13.29 7.49 -6.53
N VAL A 141 -13.24 8.61 -7.26
CA VAL A 141 -12.43 8.80 -8.48
C VAL A 141 -11.52 10.00 -8.27
N ALA A 142 -10.22 9.79 -8.41
CA ALA A 142 -9.22 10.81 -8.14
C ALA A 142 -8.10 10.80 -9.17
N ASP A 143 -7.51 11.97 -9.41
CA ASP A 143 -6.28 12.09 -10.16
C ASP A 143 -5.11 11.57 -9.31
N ALA A 144 -4.31 10.67 -9.88
CA ALA A 144 -3.22 10.03 -9.16
C ALA A 144 -2.00 10.96 -8.96
N GLU A 145 -1.79 11.89 -9.88
CA GLU A 145 -0.63 12.78 -9.91
C GLU A 145 -0.83 13.93 -8.92
N ASN A 146 -1.87 14.74 -9.12
CA ASN A 146 -2.11 15.94 -8.32
C ASN A 146 -2.94 15.66 -7.05
N GLY A 147 -3.66 14.53 -6.99
CA GLY A 147 -4.47 14.12 -5.85
C GLY A 147 -5.89 14.69 -5.87
N GLU A 148 -6.29 15.48 -6.85
CA GLU A 148 -7.64 16.05 -6.93
C GLU A 148 -8.70 14.95 -6.99
N VAL A 149 -9.70 15.03 -6.12
CA VAL A 149 -10.84 14.11 -6.11
C VAL A 149 -11.91 14.68 -7.02
N LEU A 150 -12.22 13.96 -8.11
CA LEU A 150 -13.16 14.40 -9.13
C LEU A 150 -14.61 14.14 -8.72
N ALA A 151 -14.86 12.98 -8.12
CA ALA A 151 -16.14 12.61 -7.53
C ALA A 151 -15.97 11.54 -6.47
N SER A 152 -16.93 11.45 -5.55
CA SER A 152 -16.99 10.39 -4.54
C SER A 152 -18.42 10.08 -4.11
N HIS A 153 -18.59 8.97 -3.40
CA HIS A 153 -19.82 8.64 -2.68
C HIS A 153 -19.42 8.02 -1.35
N ASN A 154 -19.83 8.63 -0.24
CA ASN A 154 -19.48 8.19 1.11
C ASN A 154 -17.97 7.87 1.27
N ALA A 155 -17.08 8.77 0.83
CA ALA A 155 -15.65 8.49 0.65
C ALA A 155 -14.96 7.97 1.93
N HIS A 156 -15.38 8.50 3.08
CA HIS A 156 -14.85 8.18 4.41
C HIS A 156 -15.69 7.14 5.17
N TRP A 157 -16.60 6.43 4.51
CA TRP A 157 -17.36 5.40 5.19
C TRP A 157 -16.50 4.18 5.50
N ARG A 158 -16.39 3.89 6.79
CA ARG A 158 -15.67 2.73 7.32
C ARG A 158 -16.37 1.43 6.98
N LEU A 159 -15.79 0.67 6.08
CA LEU A 159 -16.25 -0.63 5.60
C LEU A 159 -15.10 -1.65 5.69
N PRO A 160 -15.40 -2.96 5.83
CA PRO A 160 -14.36 -3.98 5.75
C PRO A 160 -13.64 -3.93 4.39
N PRO A 161 -12.29 -3.89 4.35
CA PRO A 161 -11.56 -3.69 3.09
C PRO A 161 -11.45 -4.97 2.24
N ALA A 162 -11.61 -6.15 2.84
CA ALA A 162 -11.15 -7.40 2.24
C ALA A 162 -9.66 -7.30 1.81
N SER A 163 -9.28 -8.10 0.80
CA SER A 163 -7.91 -8.15 0.29
C SER A 163 -7.38 -6.86 -0.36
N THR A 164 -8.19 -5.79 -0.52
CA THR A 164 -7.65 -4.49 -0.93
C THR A 164 -6.70 -3.90 0.13
N LEU A 165 -6.82 -4.31 1.40
CA LEU A 165 -5.87 -3.95 2.46
C LEU A 165 -4.43 -4.43 2.17
N LYS A 166 -4.27 -5.45 1.31
CA LYS A 166 -2.95 -5.92 0.89
C LYS A 166 -2.14 -4.86 0.14
N MET A 167 -2.78 -3.79 -0.36
CA MET A 167 -2.08 -2.60 -0.88
C MET A 167 -1.27 -1.92 0.23
N LEU A 168 -1.86 -1.71 1.42
CA LEU A 168 -1.15 -1.16 2.58
C LEU A 168 -0.04 -2.09 3.04
N PHE A 169 -0.31 -3.40 3.08
CA PHE A 169 0.69 -4.41 3.42
C PHE A 169 1.90 -4.35 2.49
N ALA A 170 1.66 -4.38 1.17
CA ALA A 170 2.73 -4.27 0.18
C ALA A 170 3.48 -2.94 0.28
N ASP A 171 2.76 -1.83 0.45
CA ASP A 171 3.38 -0.51 0.58
C ASP A 171 4.30 -0.39 1.81
N THR A 172 3.95 -1.11 2.89
CA THR A 172 4.70 -1.13 4.15
C THR A 172 5.90 -2.08 4.12
N VAL A 173 5.69 -3.31 3.63
CA VAL A 173 6.63 -4.43 3.85
C VAL A 173 7.63 -4.57 2.71
N LEU A 174 7.21 -4.27 1.48
CA LEU A 174 8.01 -4.46 0.28
C LEU A 174 9.40 -3.76 0.36
N PRO A 175 9.52 -2.50 0.85
CA PRO A 175 10.82 -1.84 0.96
C PRO A 175 11.82 -2.54 1.90
N ALA A 176 11.34 -3.30 2.88
CA ALA A 176 12.18 -3.99 3.86
C ALA A 176 12.64 -5.37 3.37
N LEU A 177 11.92 -6.01 2.45
CA LEU A 177 12.20 -7.36 1.96
C LEU A 177 12.88 -7.30 0.60
N GLN A 178 14.18 -7.00 0.62
CA GLN A 178 15.03 -6.94 -0.56
C GLN A 178 16.34 -7.72 -0.34
N PRO A 179 16.98 -8.26 -1.41
CA PRO A 179 16.54 -8.21 -2.82
C PRO A 179 15.41 -9.19 -3.13
N LYS A 180 14.71 -9.00 -4.25
CA LYS A 180 13.67 -9.92 -4.78
C LYS A 180 14.11 -11.40 -4.86
N THR A 181 15.41 -11.65 -5.03
CA THR A 181 16.00 -13.00 -5.10
C THR A 181 16.28 -13.63 -3.73
N LEU A 182 16.06 -12.91 -2.63
CA LEU A 182 16.15 -13.46 -1.29
C LEU A 182 15.18 -14.64 -1.16
N THR A 183 15.66 -15.74 -0.60
CA THR A 183 14.88 -16.97 -0.44
C THR A 183 14.54 -17.23 1.02
N HIS A 184 13.37 -17.81 1.26
CA HIS A 184 12.90 -18.21 2.58
C HIS A 184 12.42 -19.66 2.55
N LEU A 185 12.84 -20.46 3.54
CA LEU A 185 12.32 -21.81 3.74
C LEU A 185 11.11 -21.72 4.66
N VAL A 186 9.94 -22.07 4.12
CA VAL A 186 8.67 -21.92 4.84
C VAL A 186 8.52 -23.01 5.90
N THR A 187 8.05 -22.64 7.09
CA THR A 187 7.73 -23.60 8.16
C THR A 187 6.21 -23.78 8.32
N GLU A 188 5.80 -24.85 9.00
CA GLU A 188 4.38 -25.16 9.24
C GLU A 188 3.71 -24.08 10.11
N GLU A 189 4.44 -23.53 11.10
CA GLU A 189 3.95 -22.50 12.00
C GLU A 189 3.57 -21.21 11.28
N GLU A 190 4.30 -20.85 10.23
CA GLU A 190 4.04 -19.65 9.41
C GLU A 190 2.71 -19.78 8.64
N LEU A 191 2.23 -21.00 8.41
CA LEU A 191 0.99 -21.28 7.68
C LEU A 191 -0.19 -21.57 8.62
N ALA A 192 0.07 -21.87 9.89
CA ALA A 192 -0.95 -22.27 10.87
C ALA A 192 -1.99 -21.17 11.15
N GLY A 193 -1.64 -19.90 10.94
CA GLY A 193 -2.51 -18.73 11.18
C GLY A 193 -3.44 -18.36 10.02
N VAL A 194 -3.36 -19.06 8.88
CA VAL A 194 -4.15 -18.71 7.69
C VAL A 194 -5.60 -19.17 7.86
N GLY A 195 -6.53 -18.21 7.84
CA GLY A 195 -7.96 -18.48 8.09
C GLY A 195 -8.61 -19.41 7.05
N GLU A 196 -9.58 -20.22 7.49
CA GLU A 196 -10.35 -21.11 6.63
C GLU A 196 -11.05 -20.34 5.49
N GLY A 197 -11.07 -20.91 4.27
CA GLY A 197 -11.68 -20.25 3.11
C GLY A 197 -10.87 -19.05 2.56
N SER A 198 -9.69 -18.77 3.11
CA SER A 198 -8.76 -17.78 2.56
C SER A 198 -8.39 -18.09 1.11
N SER A 199 -8.15 -17.03 0.33
CA SER A 199 -7.46 -17.19 -0.95
C SER A 199 -6.02 -17.62 -0.71
N LEU A 200 -5.57 -18.68 -1.38
CA LEU A 200 -4.22 -19.23 -1.27
C LEU A 200 -3.55 -19.25 -2.65
N VAL A 201 -2.26 -18.93 -2.69
CA VAL A 201 -1.46 -19.16 -3.91
C VAL A 201 -0.95 -20.61 -3.98
N GLY A 202 -0.80 -21.28 -2.82
CA GLY A 202 -0.28 -22.64 -2.73
C GLY A 202 1.12 -22.73 -2.15
N VAL A 203 1.49 -21.81 -1.26
CA VAL A 203 2.71 -21.92 -0.46
C VAL A 203 2.61 -23.18 0.42
N LYS A 204 3.74 -23.84 0.61
CA LYS A 204 3.87 -25.09 1.37
C LYS A 204 5.10 -25.05 2.26
N GLU A 205 4.96 -25.60 3.45
CA GLU A 205 6.04 -25.91 4.37
C GLU A 205 7.12 -26.78 3.72
N ASP A 206 8.34 -26.71 4.26
CA ASP A 206 9.53 -27.41 3.76
C ASP A 206 9.94 -27.07 2.32
N HIS A 207 9.32 -26.05 1.73
CA HIS A 207 9.65 -25.53 0.42
C HIS A 207 10.24 -24.12 0.52
N THR A 208 11.26 -23.86 -0.30
CA THR A 208 11.91 -22.56 -0.38
C THR A 208 11.26 -21.69 -1.43
N TYR A 209 10.85 -20.46 -1.11
CA TYR A 209 10.32 -19.50 -2.08
C TYR A 209 11.21 -18.26 -2.12
N THR A 210 11.28 -17.58 -3.26
CA THR A 210 11.87 -16.24 -3.31
C THR A 210 10.85 -15.20 -2.83
N VAL A 211 11.34 -14.05 -2.35
CA VAL A 211 10.50 -12.89 -2.05
C VAL A 211 9.68 -12.49 -3.29
N HIS A 212 10.25 -12.60 -4.49
CA HIS A 212 9.53 -12.38 -5.73
C HIS A 212 8.33 -13.32 -5.92
N ASP A 213 8.51 -14.62 -5.70
CA ASP A 213 7.44 -15.61 -5.79
C ASP A 213 6.29 -15.21 -4.86
N LEU A 214 6.60 -14.94 -3.59
CA LEU A 214 5.61 -14.59 -2.58
C LEU A 214 4.82 -13.33 -2.97
N TRP A 215 5.48 -12.27 -3.46
CA TRP A 215 4.79 -11.06 -3.93
C TRP A 215 3.91 -11.32 -5.17
N LEU A 216 4.33 -12.18 -6.10
CA LEU A 216 3.46 -12.62 -7.18
C LEU A 216 2.21 -13.33 -6.62
N GLY A 217 2.35 -14.17 -5.60
CA GLY A 217 1.23 -14.79 -4.92
C GLY A 217 0.27 -13.81 -4.26
N VAL A 218 0.79 -12.77 -3.59
CA VAL A 218 0.01 -11.69 -2.98
C VAL A 218 -0.82 -10.94 -4.01
N PHE A 219 -0.22 -10.51 -5.13
CA PHE A 219 -0.91 -9.67 -6.11
C PHE A 219 -1.81 -10.48 -7.06
N LEU A 220 -1.33 -11.61 -7.57
CA LEU A 220 -2.07 -12.34 -8.60
C LEU A 220 -3.17 -13.22 -8.01
N ARG A 221 -2.90 -13.91 -6.90
CA ARG A 221 -3.84 -14.87 -6.30
C ARG A 221 -4.44 -14.40 -4.98
N SER A 222 -4.08 -13.21 -4.53
CA SER A 222 -4.50 -12.70 -3.21
C SER A 222 -4.09 -13.62 -2.06
N GLY A 223 -3.00 -14.38 -2.23
CA GLY A 223 -2.61 -15.47 -1.35
C GLY A 223 -2.33 -15.00 0.07
N ASN A 224 -3.16 -15.41 1.02
CA ASN A 224 -2.98 -15.13 2.45
C ASN A 224 -1.78 -15.91 3.01
N ASP A 225 -1.56 -17.12 2.52
CA ASP A 225 -0.36 -17.93 2.78
C ASP A 225 0.95 -17.17 2.46
N ALA A 226 1.01 -16.49 1.30
CA ALA A 226 2.17 -15.66 0.97
C ALA A 226 2.29 -14.42 1.89
N VAL A 227 1.17 -13.79 2.29
CA VAL A 227 1.18 -12.67 3.23
C VAL A 227 1.71 -13.08 4.60
N HIS A 228 1.31 -14.26 5.12
CA HIS A 228 1.77 -14.73 6.43
C HIS A 228 3.27 -15.00 6.40
N VAL A 229 3.79 -15.70 5.39
CA VAL A 229 5.24 -15.92 5.24
C VAL A 229 6.00 -14.60 5.14
N LEU A 230 5.54 -13.65 4.31
CA LEU A 230 6.19 -12.34 4.22
C LEU A 230 6.12 -11.54 5.53
N SER A 231 5.05 -11.71 6.32
CA SER A 231 4.92 -11.10 7.65
C SER A 231 5.92 -11.70 8.63
N GLU A 232 6.12 -13.01 8.62
CA GLU A 232 7.13 -13.69 9.45
C GLU A 232 8.55 -13.25 9.05
N MET A 233 8.85 -13.15 7.76
CA MET A 233 10.10 -12.57 7.27
C MET A 233 10.33 -11.11 7.70
N TYR A 234 9.26 -10.33 7.88
CA TYR A 234 9.33 -8.93 8.32
C TYR A 234 9.55 -8.77 9.83
N GLY A 235 9.25 -9.80 10.63
CA GLY A 235 9.33 -9.77 12.10
C GLY A 235 8.09 -10.30 12.82
N GLY A 236 7.24 -11.04 12.12
CA GLY A 236 6.01 -11.64 12.63
C GLY A 236 4.75 -10.82 12.33
N VAL A 237 3.59 -11.48 12.38
CA VAL A 237 2.28 -10.84 12.18
C VAL A 237 2.06 -9.61 13.09
N PRO A 238 2.34 -9.64 14.41
CA PRO A 238 2.13 -8.47 15.27
C PRO A 238 2.98 -7.26 14.88
N ALA A 239 4.26 -7.47 14.51
CA ALA A 239 5.14 -6.40 14.06
C ALA A 239 4.66 -5.81 12.73
N THR A 240 4.18 -6.67 11.83
CA THR A 240 3.63 -6.28 10.54
C THR A 240 2.36 -5.44 10.70
N VAL A 241 1.40 -5.86 11.51
CA VAL A 241 0.17 -5.10 11.80
C VAL A 241 0.49 -3.74 12.41
N SER A 242 1.42 -3.69 13.37
CA SER A 242 1.87 -2.43 13.97
C SER A 242 2.53 -1.51 12.93
N ALA A 243 3.36 -2.05 12.03
CA ALA A 243 3.97 -1.28 10.96
C ALA A 243 2.94 -0.76 9.95
N MET A 244 1.97 -1.58 9.57
CA MET A 244 0.89 -1.17 8.66
C MET A 244 0.03 -0.07 9.27
N GLN A 245 -0.33 -0.17 10.56
CA GLN A 245 -1.10 0.88 11.23
C GLN A 245 -0.33 2.21 11.27
N ARG A 246 0.96 2.17 11.62
CA ARG A 246 1.83 3.37 11.59
C ARG A 246 1.95 3.94 10.18
N HIS A 247 2.03 3.09 9.16
CA HIS A 247 2.11 3.52 7.78
C HIS A 247 0.79 4.15 7.29
N ALA A 248 -0.36 3.59 7.69
CA ALA A 248 -1.66 4.22 7.45
C ALA A 248 -1.75 5.61 8.10
N GLU A 249 -1.29 5.75 9.34
CA GLU A 249 -1.24 7.05 10.03
C GLU A 249 -0.30 8.05 9.35
N GLU A 250 0.84 7.60 8.82
CA GLU A 250 1.78 8.43 8.06
C GLU A 250 1.15 8.94 6.75
N LEU A 251 0.38 8.09 6.08
CA LEU A 251 -0.38 8.44 4.88
C LEU A 251 -1.65 9.27 5.18
N GLN A 252 -1.96 9.52 6.45
CA GLN A 252 -3.20 10.17 6.90
C GLN A 252 -4.48 9.39 6.54
N ALA A 253 -4.38 8.07 6.44
CA ALA A 253 -5.49 7.15 6.27
C ALA A 253 -6.15 6.85 7.63
N LEU A 254 -6.96 7.78 8.12
CA LEU A 254 -7.47 7.81 9.51
C LEU A 254 -8.80 7.06 9.70
N ASP A 255 -9.33 6.45 8.65
CA ASP A 255 -10.50 5.56 8.70
C ASP A 255 -10.12 4.08 8.70
N THR A 256 -8.81 3.79 8.73
CA THR A 256 -8.26 2.45 8.69
C THR A 256 -7.85 1.94 10.07
N THR A 257 -8.39 0.79 10.43
CA THR A 257 -7.95 -0.03 11.57
C THR A 257 -7.45 -1.37 11.04
N VAL A 258 -6.15 -1.63 11.22
CA VAL A 258 -5.50 -2.88 10.79
C VAL A 258 -5.58 -3.91 11.92
N VAL A 259 -6.17 -5.07 11.63
CA VAL A 259 -6.25 -6.21 12.56
C VAL A 259 -5.43 -7.39 12.04
N SER A 260 -5.42 -7.61 10.73
CA SER A 260 -4.61 -8.62 10.03
C SER A 260 -3.91 -8.00 8.82
N PRO A 261 -2.76 -8.56 8.39
CA PRO A 261 -2.02 -8.04 7.24
C PRO A 261 -2.69 -8.34 5.89
N ASP A 262 -3.59 -9.32 5.85
CA ASP A 262 -4.20 -9.84 4.63
C ASP A 262 -5.59 -9.23 4.31
N GLY A 263 -6.22 -8.51 5.25
CA GLY A 263 -7.57 -7.98 5.07
C GLY A 263 -8.69 -9.01 5.26
N TYR A 264 -8.41 -10.17 5.84
CA TYR A 264 -9.42 -11.20 6.17
C TYR A 264 -10.50 -10.66 7.13
N ASP A 265 -11.69 -11.29 7.17
CA ASP A 265 -12.76 -10.82 8.05
C ASP A 265 -12.34 -10.90 9.53
N ALA A 266 -12.31 -9.74 10.19
CA ALA A 266 -12.00 -9.64 11.60
C ALA A 266 -12.82 -8.50 12.25
N PRO A 267 -13.22 -8.64 13.52
CA PRO A 267 -13.90 -7.57 14.24
C PRO A 267 -13.09 -6.27 14.20
N ASN A 268 -13.76 -5.16 13.91
CA ASN A 268 -13.18 -3.81 13.81
C ASN A 268 -12.14 -3.60 12.68
N GLN A 269 -11.89 -4.58 11.80
CA GLN A 269 -11.06 -4.38 10.62
C GLN A 269 -11.83 -3.58 9.57
N VAL A 270 -11.46 -2.33 9.41
CA VAL A 270 -12.13 -1.39 8.51
C VAL A 270 -11.12 -0.50 7.79
N SER A 271 -11.55 0.03 6.65
CA SER A 271 -10.91 1.12 5.91
C SER A 271 -12.01 1.92 5.21
N SER A 272 -11.66 2.87 4.35
CA SER A 272 -12.60 3.65 3.55
C SER A 272 -12.15 3.69 2.08
N ALA A 273 -13.05 4.07 1.16
CA ALA A 273 -12.66 4.22 -0.24
C ALA A 273 -11.55 5.27 -0.39
N TYR A 274 -11.61 6.34 0.41
CA TYR A 274 -10.57 7.37 0.49
C TYR A 274 -9.22 6.78 0.93
N ASP A 275 -9.17 6.06 2.05
CA ASP A 275 -7.93 5.49 2.60
C ASP A 275 -7.31 4.43 1.68
N LEU A 276 -8.12 3.54 1.11
CA LEU A 276 -7.65 2.55 0.13
C LEU A 276 -7.04 3.22 -1.11
N THR A 277 -7.58 4.38 -1.53
CA THR A 277 -7.03 5.17 -2.63
C THR A 277 -5.70 5.81 -2.26
N LEU A 278 -5.52 6.27 -1.02
CA LEU A 278 -4.22 6.75 -0.53
C LEU A 278 -3.16 5.64 -0.57
N PHE A 279 -3.50 4.42 -0.15
CA PHE A 279 -2.59 3.27 -0.21
C PHE A 279 -2.17 2.95 -1.64
N ALA A 280 -3.13 2.95 -2.58
CA ALA A 280 -2.83 2.76 -3.99
C ALA A 280 -1.93 3.87 -4.53
N ARG A 281 -2.23 5.15 -4.24
CA ARG A 281 -1.43 6.29 -4.70
C ARG A 281 0.01 6.22 -4.19
N SER A 282 0.21 5.87 -2.92
CA SER A 282 1.54 5.72 -2.31
C SER A 282 2.31 4.50 -2.86
N GLY A 283 1.65 3.34 -2.92
CA GLY A 283 2.23 2.10 -3.44
C GLY A 283 2.67 2.24 -4.89
N MET A 284 1.84 2.85 -5.73
CA MET A 284 2.12 3.05 -7.16
C MET A 284 3.33 3.97 -7.43
N GLN A 285 3.90 4.65 -6.43
CA GLN A 285 5.19 5.34 -6.59
C GLN A 285 6.38 4.38 -6.67
N LYS A 286 6.24 3.15 -6.18
CA LYS A 286 7.33 2.16 -6.07
C LYS A 286 7.32 1.23 -7.29
N ALA A 287 8.46 1.13 -7.97
CA ALA A 287 8.56 0.42 -9.26
C ALA A 287 8.22 -1.08 -9.16
N ASP A 288 8.62 -1.70 -8.06
CA ASP A 288 8.33 -3.09 -7.72
C ASP A 288 6.83 -3.31 -7.41
N PHE A 289 6.20 -2.43 -6.65
CA PHE A 289 4.76 -2.48 -6.43
C PHE A 289 3.99 -2.41 -7.76
N ARG A 290 4.37 -1.47 -8.65
CA ARG A 290 3.75 -1.35 -9.99
C ARG A 290 3.92 -2.61 -10.82
N GLU A 291 5.11 -3.19 -10.80
CA GLU A 291 5.40 -4.44 -11.51
C GLU A 291 4.45 -5.56 -11.07
N TYR A 292 4.32 -5.80 -9.76
CA TYR A 292 3.45 -6.86 -9.26
C TYR A 292 1.96 -6.57 -9.52
N ALA A 293 1.52 -5.33 -9.29
CA ALA A 293 0.13 -4.92 -9.49
C ALA A 293 -0.34 -5.06 -10.96
N ALA A 294 0.55 -4.80 -11.93
CA ALA A 294 0.24 -4.85 -13.36
C ALA A 294 0.49 -6.24 -14.00
N THR A 295 1.10 -7.18 -13.27
CA THR A 295 1.39 -8.53 -13.79
C THR A 295 0.10 -9.31 -13.98
N ALA A 296 -0.15 -9.78 -15.22
CA ALA A 296 -1.37 -10.50 -15.58
C ALA A 296 -1.28 -12.00 -15.27
N THR A 297 -0.15 -12.64 -15.60
CA THR A 297 0.13 -14.05 -15.31
C THR A 297 1.59 -14.23 -14.92
N ALA A 298 1.89 -15.29 -14.18
CA ALA A 298 3.25 -15.70 -13.84
C ALA A 298 3.31 -17.20 -13.57
N GLU A 299 4.50 -17.80 -13.69
CA GLU A 299 4.76 -19.15 -13.20
C GLU A 299 5.07 -19.09 -11.70
N PHE A 300 4.34 -19.87 -10.90
CA PHE A 300 4.58 -19.99 -9.47
C PHE A 300 5.26 -21.33 -9.14
N PRO A 301 6.21 -21.37 -8.19
CA PRO A 301 6.87 -22.62 -7.82
C PRO A 301 5.93 -23.61 -7.13
N GLY A 302 5.77 -24.79 -7.72
CA GLY A 302 4.97 -25.90 -7.19
C GLY A 302 5.76 -26.82 -6.27
N GLU A 303 5.38 -28.10 -6.24
CA GLU A 303 6.00 -29.12 -5.40
C GLU A 303 7.44 -29.44 -5.85
N LYS A 304 8.34 -29.66 -4.89
CA LYS A 304 9.71 -30.11 -5.13
C LYS A 304 9.90 -31.54 -4.63
N LYS A 305 9.78 -32.51 -5.54
CA LYS A 305 10.08 -33.92 -5.26
C LYS A 305 11.58 -34.16 -5.18
N LYS A 306 12.01 -35.02 -4.25
CA LYS A 306 13.43 -35.38 -4.05
C LYS A 306 14.05 -35.89 -5.35
N GLY A 307 15.18 -35.30 -5.74
CA GLY A 307 15.92 -35.69 -6.95
C GLY A 307 15.31 -35.23 -8.28
N LYS A 308 14.23 -34.43 -8.26
CA LYS A 308 13.60 -33.86 -9.46
C LYS A 308 13.76 -32.34 -9.49
N LYS A 309 13.68 -31.77 -10.70
CA LYS A 309 13.49 -30.32 -10.87
C LYS A 309 12.15 -29.93 -10.24
N ARG A 310 12.09 -28.75 -9.62
CA ARG A 310 10.84 -28.22 -9.07
C ARG A 310 9.84 -27.95 -10.21
N GLU A 311 8.61 -28.40 -10.03
CA GLU A 311 7.51 -28.14 -10.95
C GLU A 311 7.02 -26.69 -10.78
N THR A 312 6.37 -26.12 -11.79
CA THR A 312 5.71 -24.81 -11.72
C THR A 312 4.29 -24.92 -12.24
N PHE A 313 3.44 -23.98 -11.84
CA PHE A 313 2.09 -23.83 -12.38
C PHE A 313 1.79 -22.35 -12.62
N GLU A 314 0.97 -22.07 -13.63
CA GLU A 314 0.57 -20.69 -13.94
C GLU A 314 -0.40 -20.16 -12.87
N ILE A 315 -0.14 -18.95 -12.42
CA ILE A 315 -1.06 -18.12 -11.65
C ILE A 315 -1.49 -16.92 -12.48
N GLN A 316 -2.74 -16.51 -12.33
CA GLN A 316 -3.34 -15.39 -13.05
C GLN A 316 -3.87 -14.36 -12.06
N ASN A 317 -3.75 -13.07 -12.40
CA ASN A 317 -4.26 -11.95 -11.63
C ASN A 317 -5.79 -11.99 -11.52
N THR A 318 -6.30 -11.96 -10.29
CA THR A 318 -7.74 -11.96 -10.01
C THR A 318 -8.44 -10.66 -10.40
N ASN A 319 -7.70 -9.59 -10.71
CA ASN A 319 -8.25 -8.35 -11.25
C ASN A 319 -8.75 -8.56 -12.69
N ARG A 320 -10.09 -8.65 -12.85
CA ARG A 320 -10.72 -8.89 -14.15
C ARG A 320 -10.62 -7.72 -15.12
N LEU A 321 -10.34 -6.50 -14.65
CA LEU A 321 -10.01 -5.41 -15.59
C LEU A 321 -8.66 -5.64 -16.27
N ILE A 322 -7.73 -6.40 -15.67
CA ILE A 322 -6.48 -6.80 -16.33
C ILE A 322 -6.68 -8.05 -17.20
N THR A 323 -7.29 -9.09 -16.62
CA THR A 323 -7.28 -10.43 -17.21
C THR A 323 -8.50 -10.75 -18.06
N GLY A 324 -9.57 -9.97 -17.94
CA GLY A 324 -10.87 -10.25 -18.54
C GLY A 324 -11.60 -11.40 -17.83
N ASP A 325 -12.91 -11.47 -18.05
CA ASP A 325 -13.78 -12.59 -17.70
C ASP A 325 -15.06 -12.55 -18.56
N VAL A 326 -15.95 -13.53 -18.40
CA VAL A 326 -17.25 -13.50 -19.08
C VAL A 326 -18.05 -12.26 -18.63
N GLY A 327 -18.30 -11.36 -19.58
CA GLY A 327 -19.04 -10.11 -19.33
C GLY A 327 -18.19 -8.96 -18.78
N VAL A 328 -16.86 -9.11 -18.72
CA VAL A 328 -15.92 -8.03 -18.40
C VAL A 328 -14.70 -8.13 -19.31
N ASP A 329 -14.58 -7.21 -20.26
CA ASP A 329 -13.39 -7.12 -21.09
C ASP A 329 -12.22 -6.49 -20.31
N PRO A 330 -10.96 -6.84 -20.65
CA PRO A 330 -9.80 -6.11 -20.15
C PRO A 330 -9.92 -4.61 -20.45
N TYR A 331 -9.77 -3.78 -19.42
CA TYR A 331 -9.97 -2.34 -19.51
C TYR A 331 -8.74 -1.65 -20.14
N LYS A 332 -8.97 -0.81 -21.15
CA LYS A 332 -7.87 -0.09 -21.83
C LYS A 332 -7.17 0.87 -20.86
N GLY A 333 -5.85 0.71 -20.74
CA GLY A 333 -4.99 1.57 -19.92
C GLY A 333 -4.92 1.19 -18.44
N ILE A 334 -5.58 0.12 -18.01
CA ILE A 334 -5.49 -0.38 -16.63
C ILE A 334 -4.07 -0.84 -16.31
N ALA A 335 -3.62 -0.56 -15.08
CA ALA A 335 -2.30 -0.96 -14.61
C ALA A 335 -2.28 -1.47 -13.16
N GLY A 336 -3.41 -1.99 -12.68
CA GLY A 336 -3.56 -2.42 -11.29
C GLY A 336 -4.95 -2.12 -10.71
N VAL A 337 -5.13 -2.08 -9.39
CA VAL A 337 -4.14 -2.41 -8.37
C VAL A 337 -4.51 -3.70 -7.65
N LYS A 338 -5.67 -3.75 -7.00
CA LYS A 338 -6.07 -4.91 -6.21
C LYS A 338 -7.57 -5.02 -6.07
N ASN A 339 -8.08 -6.25 -6.18
CA ASN A 339 -9.46 -6.62 -5.81
C ASN A 339 -9.48 -7.41 -4.49
N GLY A 340 -10.65 -7.45 -3.86
CA GLY A 340 -10.91 -8.26 -2.66
C GLY A 340 -12.37 -8.69 -2.57
N TYR A 341 -12.59 -9.77 -1.84
CA TYR A 341 -13.90 -10.25 -1.44
C TYR A 341 -13.80 -10.95 -0.09
N THR A 342 -14.74 -10.70 0.79
CA THR A 342 -15.05 -11.52 1.96
C THR A 342 -16.56 -11.47 2.21
N THR A 343 -17.07 -12.36 3.08
CA THR A 343 -18.49 -12.39 3.41
C THR A 343 -18.97 -11.08 4.03
N HIS A 344 -18.17 -10.43 4.88
CA HIS A 344 -18.58 -9.16 5.50
C HIS A 344 -18.27 -7.93 4.64
N ALA A 345 -17.23 -7.96 3.80
CA ALA A 345 -16.90 -6.83 2.94
C ALA A 345 -17.79 -6.73 1.69
N GLY A 346 -18.24 -7.87 1.17
CA GLY A 346 -18.66 -7.95 -0.22
C GLY A 346 -17.46 -7.73 -1.16
N ASN A 347 -17.73 -7.38 -2.42
CA ASN A 347 -16.66 -7.10 -3.39
C ASN A 347 -16.03 -5.71 -3.14
N THR A 348 -14.70 -5.63 -3.15
CA THR A 348 -13.95 -4.37 -3.10
C THR A 348 -12.92 -4.33 -4.23
N PHE A 349 -12.67 -3.15 -4.77
CA PHE A 349 -11.72 -2.96 -5.86
C PHE A 349 -11.04 -1.61 -5.77
N THR A 350 -9.75 -1.57 -6.06
CA THR A 350 -9.01 -0.35 -6.35
C THR A 350 -8.21 -0.53 -7.63
N GLY A 351 -8.43 0.38 -8.57
CA GLY A 351 -7.83 0.38 -9.90
C GLY A 351 -7.09 1.67 -10.20
N ILE A 352 -6.14 1.58 -11.13
CA ILE A 352 -5.45 2.74 -11.70
C ILE A 352 -5.37 2.58 -13.21
N ALA A 353 -5.66 3.64 -13.95
CA ALA A 353 -5.57 3.63 -15.40
C ALA A 353 -4.95 4.92 -15.94
N GLU A 354 -4.27 4.83 -17.08
CA GLU A 354 -3.75 5.96 -17.85
C GLU A 354 -4.42 6.05 -19.23
N ARG A 355 -4.86 7.24 -19.62
CA ARG A 355 -5.29 7.56 -20.98
C ARG A 355 -4.84 8.96 -21.35
N ASP A 356 -4.20 9.08 -22.52
CA ASP A 356 -3.75 10.36 -23.08
C ASP A 356 -2.93 11.24 -22.10
N GLY A 357 -2.15 10.58 -21.23
CA GLY A 357 -1.32 11.22 -20.20
C GLY A 357 -2.02 11.58 -18.90
N LYS A 358 -3.35 11.42 -18.80
CA LYS A 358 -4.11 11.55 -17.55
C LYS A 358 -4.11 10.22 -16.81
N VAL A 359 -3.98 10.28 -15.49
CA VAL A 359 -3.90 9.10 -14.63
C VAL A 359 -4.96 9.17 -13.56
N LEU A 360 -5.85 8.18 -13.55
CA LEU A 360 -6.95 8.13 -12.60
C LEU A 360 -6.86 6.90 -11.72
N LEU A 361 -7.14 7.11 -10.44
CA LEU A 361 -7.43 6.10 -9.45
C LEU A 361 -8.94 5.98 -9.29
N VAL A 362 -9.40 4.74 -9.07
CA VAL A 362 -10.78 4.45 -8.68
C VAL A 362 -10.79 3.44 -7.56
N THR A 363 -11.63 3.65 -6.55
CA THR A 363 -11.95 2.63 -5.55
C THR A 363 -13.46 2.45 -5.48
N VAL A 364 -13.92 1.21 -5.42
CA VAL A 364 -15.33 0.82 -5.26
C VAL A 364 -15.42 -0.22 -4.15
N MET A 365 -16.31 -0.01 -3.20
CA MET A 365 -16.53 -0.91 -2.06
C MET A 365 -17.99 -1.33 -1.97
N ASN A 366 -18.18 -2.64 -1.86
CA ASN A 366 -19.44 -3.30 -1.58
C ASN A 366 -20.60 -2.82 -2.48
N PRO A 367 -20.51 -3.02 -3.81
CA PRO A 367 -21.66 -2.80 -4.68
C PRO A 367 -22.80 -3.75 -4.29
N SER A 368 -24.00 -3.20 -4.14
CA SER A 368 -25.21 -3.97 -3.80
C SER A 368 -25.90 -4.61 -5.01
N SER A 369 -25.42 -4.34 -6.24
CA SER A 369 -25.91 -4.97 -7.45
C SER A 369 -25.58 -6.47 -7.47
N GLU A 370 -26.59 -7.29 -7.77
CA GLU A 370 -26.47 -8.73 -7.98
C GLU A 370 -25.87 -9.09 -9.36
N GLU A 371 -25.52 -8.09 -10.17
CA GLU A 371 -24.88 -8.30 -11.46
C GLU A 371 -23.49 -8.94 -11.30
N SER A 372 -23.22 -9.98 -12.08
CA SER A 372 -21.87 -10.57 -12.12
C SER A 372 -20.84 -9.49 -12.46
N HIS A 373 -19.78 -9.46 -11.65
CA HIS A 373 -18.68 -8.51 -11.76
C HIS A 373 -19.06 -7.03 -11.60
N ALA A 374 -20.16 -6.72 -10.89
CA ALA A 374 -20.60 -5.34 -10.63
C ALA A 374 -19.46 -4.40 -10.20
N VAL A 375 -18.59 -4.83 -9.28
CA VAL A 375 -17.45 -4.01 -8.80
C VAL A 375 -16.51 -3.57 -9.93
N TYR A 376 -16.28 -4.43 -10.92
CA TYR A 376 -15.41 -4.14 -12.06
C TYR A 376 -16.10 -3.25 -13.09
N LYS A 377 -17.39 -3.50 -13.35
CA LYS A 377 -18.19 -2.69 -14.28
C LYS A 377 -18.39 -1.27 -13.76
N GLU A 378 -18.69 -1.12 -12.48
CA GLU A 378 -18.80 0.19 -11.83
C GLU A 378 -17.45 0.92 -11.83
N ALA A 379 -16.36 0.23 -11.49
CA ALA A 379 -15.02 0.84 -11.55
C ALA A 379 -14.64 1.28 -12.97
N ALA A 380 -14.94 0.46 -13.99
CA ALA A 380 -14.71 0.81 -15.39
C ALA A 380 -15.55 2.02 -15.83
N GLY A 381 -16.84 2.05 -15.48
CA GLY A 381 -17.73 3.17 -15.78
C GLY A 381 -17.34 4.46 -15.09
N LEU A 382 -16.87 4.38 -13.83
CA LEU A 382 -16.33 5.52 -13.09
C LEU A 382 -15.02 6.05 -13.69
N LEU A 383 -14.12 5.16 -14.14
CA LEU A 383 -12.91 5.56 -14.86
C LEU A 383 -13.25 6.21 -16.21
N ASP A 384 -14.16 5.62 -16.98
CA ASP A 384 -14.61 6.18 -18.26
C ASP A 384 -15.22 7.57 -18.07
N TRP A 385 -16.06 7.74 -17.03
CA TRP A 385 -16.57 9.05 -16.64
C TRP A 385 -15.44 10.00 -16.27
N GLY A 386 -14.49 9.58 -15.43
CA GLY A 386 -13.39 10.42 -14.97
C GLY A 386 -12.53 10.95 -16.11
N PHE A 387 -12.20 10.10 -17.09
CA PHE A 387 -11.44 10.53 -18.28
C PHE A 387 -12.24 11.49 -19.15
N ALA A 388 -13.55 11.28 -19.32
CA ALA A 388 -14.41 12.16 -20.10
C ALA A 388 -14.69 13.51 -19.40
N ALA A 389 -14.64 13.51 -18.07
CA ALA A 389 -14.87 14.65 -17.18
C ALA A 389 -13.61 15.50 -16.90
N ASP A 390 -12.43 15.02 -17.29
CA ASP A 390 -11.17 15.72 -17.06
C ASP A 390 -11.21 17.16 -17.62
N GLY A 391 -10.77 18.12 -16.80
CA GLY A 391 -10.84 19.55 -17.10
C GLY A 391 -12.25 20.17 -17.15
N LYS A 392 -13.31 19.41 -16.83
CA LYS A 392 -14.73 19.86 -16.89
C LYS A 392 -15.45 19.75 -15.55
N VAL A 393 -14.78 19.28 -14.51
CA VAL A 393 -15.33 19.18 -13.14
C VAL A 393 -14.48 20.00 -12.18
N THR A 394 -15.13 20.57 -11.18
CA THR A 394 -14.40 21.19 -10.06
C THR A 394 -14.09 20.09 -9.04
N PRO A 395 -12.83 19.93 -8.60
CA PRO A 395 -12.50 18.95 -7.58
C PRO A 395 -13.34 19.12 -6.31
N VAL A 396 -13.86 18.01 -5.78
CA VAL A 396 -14.67 17.98 -4.55
C VAL A 396 -13.83 17.78 -3.29
N GLY A 397 -12.53 17.52 -3.46
CA GLY A 397 -11.55 17.36 -2.39
C GLY A 397 -10.18 16.99 -2.98
N GLU A 398 -9.29 16.51 -2.12
CA GLU A 398 -7.93 16.12 -2.46
C GLU A 398 -7.52 14.88 -1.65
N LEU A 399 -6.81 13.95 -2.27
CA LEU A 399 -6.01 12.93 -1.61
C LEU A 399 -4.79 13.60 -0.97
N VAL A 400 -4.85 13.83 0.34
CA VAL A 400 -3.78 14.52 1.08
C VAL A 400 -2.42 13.82 0.90
N PRO A 401 -1.31 14.59 0.86
CA PRO A 401 0.03 14.00 0.85
C PRO A 401 0.37 13.34 2.20
N PRO A 402 1.38 12.45 2.25
CA PRO A 402 1.88 11.90 3.52
C PRO A 402 2.35 12.99 4.49
N LYS A 403 2.29 12.75 5.81
CA LYS A 403 2.70 13.71 6.84
C LYS A 403 4.14 14.19 6.67
N SER A 404 5.06 13.29 6.32
CA SER A 404 6.46 13.59 6.04
C SER A 404 6.66 14.58 4.90
N ALA A 405 5.82 14.56 3.86
CA ALA A 405 5.89 15.49 2.74
C ALA A 405 5.42 16.90 3.12
N VAL A 406 4.49 17.02 4.08
CA VAL A 406 4.02 18.31 4.62
C VAL A 406 5.06 18.90 5.57
N ALA A 407 5.66 18.08 6.44
CA ALA A 407 6.69 18.52 7.39
C ALA A 407 7.96 19.03 6.68
N GLY A 408 8.36 18.40 5.57
CA GLY A 408 9.53 18.81 4.78
C GLY A 408 9.40 20.15 4.07
N LYS A 409 8.19 20.71 3.93
CA LYS A 409 7.95 22.05 3.38
C LYS A 409 7.95 23.17 4.44
N GLY A 410 8.12 22.82 5.73
CA GLY A 410 7.91 23.73 6.86
C GLY A 410 9.12 23.96 7.78
N SER A 411 10.35 23.71 7.33
CA SER A 411 11.54 23.96 8.16
C SER A 411 12.66 24.71 7.42
N ASP A 412 12.45 26.01 7.21
CA ASP A 412 13.56 26.98 7.28
C ASP A 412 13.71 27.39 8.74
N PRO A 413 14.83 27.08 9.43
CA PRO A 413 14.99 27.48 10.82
C PRO A 413 15.40 28.95 10.88
N ALA A 414 14.45 29.81 11.25
CA ALA A 414 14.76 31.08 11.88
C ALA A 414 15.53 30.79 13.18
N ALA A 415 16.84 31.00 13.14
CA ALA A 415 17.73 30.89 14.30
C ALA A 415 17.37 31.98 15.32
N GLY A 416 16.53 31.63 16.29
CA GLY A 416 16.34 32.37 17.54
C GLY A 416 17.09 31.65 18.66
N ALA A 417 18.37 32.00 18.83
CA ALA A 417 19.09 31.71 20.05
C ALA A 417 18.55 32.59 21.18
N ASP A 418 18.04 31.99 22.25
CA ASP A 418 18.39 32.35 23.64
C ASP A 418 17.46 31.65 24.64
N LYS A 419 18.07 30.81 25.49
CA LYS A 419 17.89 30.75 26.95
C LYS A 419 18.37 29.41 27.50
N ALA A 420 19.60 29.39 28.00
CA ALA A 420 20.01 28.49 29.08
C ALA A 420 21.10 29.18 29.91
N GLU A 421 20.66 29.81 30.98
CA GLU A 421 21.45 30.45 32.02
C GLU A 421 22.19 29.39 32.86
N ARG A 422 23.50 29.56 33.08
CA ARG A 422 24.18 28.93 34.23
C ARG A 422 25.29 29.82 34.78
N LYS A 423 24.95 30.48 35.89
CA LYS A 423 25.77 31.03 36.99
C LYS A 423 27.28 30.73 36.93
N LYS A 424 28.10 31.77 37.17
CA LYS A 424 29.01 31.80 38.34
C LYS A 424 29.69 33.18 38.58
N HIS A 425 29.64 33.54 39.86
CA HIS A 425 30.51 34.43 40.65
C HIS A 425 30.44 35.95 40.49
N ALA A 426 29.99 36.56 41.59
CA ALA A 426 30.13 37.95 41.96
C ALA A 426 31.58 38.31 42.30
N ALA A 427 32.00 39.51 41.91
CA ALA A 427 32.79 40.42 42.74
C ALA A 427 32.88 41.83 42.11
N ALA A 428 32.50 42.81 42.92
CA ALA A 428 33.09 44.14 43.06
C ALA A 428 32.91 45.24 41.98
N SER A 429 32.22 46.28 42.44
CA SER A 429 32.59 47.72 42.41
C SER A 429 32.38 48.55 41.13
N ALA A 430 31.31 49.34 41.19
CA ALA A 430 31.18 50.77 40.90
C ALA A 430 32.29 51.48 40.08
N ALA A 431 31.87 52.12 38.97
CA ALA A 431 32.05 53.56 38.73
C ALA A 431 31.31 53.98 37.43
N ALA A 432 30.69 55.16 37.48
CA ALA A 432 29.92 55.77 36.40
C ALA A 432 30.81 56.44 35.34
N ALA A 433 30.41 56.38 34.07
CA ALA A 433 30.59 57.45 33.08
C ALA A 433 29.79 57.15 31.79
N THR A 434 29.18 58.19 31.23
CA THR A 434 28.52 58.27 29.90
C THR A 434 29.12 59.52 29.22
N PRO A 435 28.94 59.81 27.92
CA PRO A 435 29.01 59.01 26.68
C PRO A 435 30.06 59.57 25.67
N GLY A 436 30.34 58.85 24.58
CA GLY A 436 31.01 59.40 23.39
C GLY A 436 30.83 58.45 22.20
N SER A 437 29.90 58.73 21.28
CA SER A 437 30.12 59.49 20.04
C SER A 437 30.89 58.73 18.95
N GLY A 438 30.12 57.98 18.15
CA GLY A 438 30.12 58.05 16.67
C GLY A 438 31.43 57.89 15.90
N GLY A 439 31.61 56.74 15.26
CA GLY A 439 32.69 56.52 14.29
C GLY A 439 32.62 55.17 13.58
N ILE A 440 31.49 54.81 12.97
CA ILE A 440 31.39 53.62 12.09
C ILE A 440 30.79 54.09 10.76
N TRP A 441 31.62 54.65 9.89
CA TRP A 441 31.26 54.99 8.51
C TRP A 441 32.34 54.64 7.48
N THR A 442 33.26 53.71 7.78
CA THR A 442 34.37 53.39 6.86
C THR A 442 34.50 51.92 6.46
N ALA A 443 33.54 51.04 6.79
CA ALA A 443 33.65 49.60 6.51
C ALA A 443 32.51 48.99 5.66
N LEU A 444 31.83 49.78 4.81
CA LEU A 444 30.77 49.29 3.92
C LEU A 444 30.98 49.63 2.43
N SER A 445 32.23 49.87 2.00
CA SER A 445 32.53 50.26 0.61
C SER A 445 33.26 49.20 -0.22
N ILE A 446 33.68 48.07 0.36
CA ILE A 446 34.54 47.09 -0.35
C ILE A 446 33.82 45.78 -0.73
N ALA A 447 32.66 45.47 -0.15
CA ALA A 447 31.94 44.22 -0.48
C ALA A 447 30.91 44.35 -1.62
N GLY A 448 30.50 45.57 -2.00
CA GLY A 448 29.48 45.78 -3.04
C GLY A 448 30.00 45.78 -4.49
N GLY A 449 31.29 46.05 -4.69
CA GLY A 449 31.88 46.22 -6.03
C GLY A 449 32.13 44.91 -6.79
N ALA A 450 32.36 43.80 -6.09
CA ALA A 450 32.74 42.53 -6.71
C ALA A 450 31.57 41.80 -7.41
N LEU A 451 30.34 41.97 -6.93
CA LEU A 451 29.16 41.31 -7.48
C LEU A 451 28.67 41.94 -8.80
N VAL A 452 28.85 43.25 -8.96
CA VAL A 452 28.42 43.97 -10.18
C VAL A 452 29.33 43.64 -11.37
N VAL A 453 30.63 43.42 -11.15
CA VAL A 453 31.59 43.05 -12.20
C VAL A 453 31.35 41.62 -12.72
N LEU A 454 30.99 40.69 -11.83
CA LEU A 454 30.68 39.31 -12.21
C LEU A 454 29.40 39.19 -13.04
N ALA A 455 28.35 39.95 -12.69
CA ALA A 455 27.10 39.98 -13.44
C ALA A 455 27.27 40.57 -14.85
N ALA A 456 28.09 41.61 -15.00
CA ALA A 456 28.42 42.20 -16.30
C ALA A 456 29.23 41.26 -17.20
N GLY A 457 30.13 40.46 -16.62
CA GLY A 457 30.92 39.46 -17.35
C GLY A 457 30.07 38.35 -17.96
N VAL A 458 29.13 37.79 -17.19
CA VAL A 458 28.21 36.73 -17.65
C VAL A 458 27.29 37.25 -18.76
N PHE A 459 26.80 38.49 -18.63
CA PHE A 459 25.94 39.10 -19.64
C PHE A 459 26.65 39.34 -20.98
N LEU A 460 27.93 39.75 -20.96
CA LEU A 460 28.72 39.99 -22.17
C LEU A 460 29.13 38.70 -22.90
N VAL A 461 29.37 37.60 -22.16
CA VAL A 461 29.67 36.28 -22.74
C VAL A 461 28.43 35.72 -23.44
N ASN A 462 27.25 35.83 -22.83
CA ASN A 462 26.00 35.32 -23.40
C ASN A 462 25.56 36.08 -24.68
N ARG A 463 25.99 37.33 -24.84
CA ARG A 463 25.70 38.14 -26.05
C ARG A 463 26.57 37.78 -27.25
N ARG A 464 27.76 37.21 -27.05
CA ARG A 464 28.69 36.91 -28.17
C ARG A 464 28.55 35.49 -28.73
N TRP A 465 27.94 34.55 -27.99
CA TRP A 465 27.85 33.14 -28.37
C TRP A 465 26.46 32.56 -28.00
N PRO A 466 25.41 32.77 -28.82
CA PRO A 466 24.12 32.12 -28.59
C PRO A 466 24.24 30.59 -28.81
N LEU A 467 23.67 29.81 -27.89
CA LEU A 467 23.63 28.34 -27.96
C LEU A 467 22.80 27.90 -29.19
N PRO A 468 23.15 26.78 -29.87
CA PRO A 468 22.45 26.37 -31.08
C PRO A 468 21.04 25.80 -30.81
N ASP A 469 20.06 26.24 -31.61
CA ASP A 469 18.72 25.67 -31.68
C ASP A 469 18.74 24.21 -32.17
N LEU A 470 18.24 23.29 -31.35
CA LEU A 470 17.99 21.90 -31.75
C LEU A 470 16.62 21.78 -32.42
N VAL A 471 16.68 21.64 -33.74
CA VAL A 471 15.61 21.63 -34.73
C VAL A 471 14.65 20.44 -34.61
N ARG A 472 13.35 20.76 -34.70
CA ARG A 472 12.21 19.87 -35.04
C ARG A 472 12.45 19.09 -36.34
N ARG A 473 12.12 17.78 -36.35
CA ARG A 473 11.72 17.09 -37.58
C ARG A 473 10.46 16.25 -37.37
N LEU A 474 9.36 16.73 -37.98
CA LEU A 474 8.23 15.94 -38.45
C LEU A 474 8.57 15.38 -39.85
N PRO A 475 8.01 14.24 -40.26
CA PRO A 475 7.85 13.92 -41.66
C PRO A 475 6.38 14.08 -42.10
N ARG A 476 6.17 14.71 -43.26
CA ARG A 476 4.98 14.54 -44.10
C ARG A 476 5.44 13.88 -45.40
N ARG A 477 4.94 12.68 -45.68
CA ARG A 477 4.07 12.37 -46.83
C ARG A 477 3.38 11.04 -46.58
#